data_AF-A0A813MYB2-F1
#
_entry.id   AF-A0A813MYB2-F1
#
_cell.length_a   1.000
_cell.length_b   1.000
_cell.length_c   1.000
_cell.angle_alpha   90.00
_cell.angle_beta   90.00
_cell.angle_gamma   90.00
#
_symmetry.space_group_name_H-M   'P 1'
#
loop_
_entity.id
_entity.type
_entity.pdbx_description
1 polymer ?
#
loop_
_entity_poly.entity_id
_entity_poly.type
_entity_poly.pdbx_seq_one_letter_code
_entity_poly.pdbx_strand_id
1 'polypeptide(L)' 'MEILEQEFKIEQYPSGSDIDRISSRLGVNLHTITVWFQNRRARLKRSVKRNQSS' A
#
# COMPACT_ATOMS: atom_id res chain seq x y z
N MET A 1 10.47 1.72 -2.36
CA MET A 1 9.76 0.51 -2.84
C MET A 1 8.85 0.92 -3.99
N GLU A 2 9.44 1.13 -5.16
CA GLU A 2 8.73 1.69 -6.32
C GLU A 2 7.63 0.75 -6.83
N ILE A 3 7.85 -0.56 -6.74
CA ILE A 3 6.89 -1.61 -7.10
C ILE A 3 5.62 -1.53 -6.24
N LEU A 4 5.73 -1.39 -4.90
CA LEU A 4 4.55 -1.26 -4.05
C LEU A 4 3.76 0.01 -4.34
N GLU A 5 4.42 1.10 -4.73
CA GLU A 5 3.73 2.33 -5.14
C GLU A 5 3.03 2.17 -6.49
N GLN A 6 3.57 1.39 -7.42
CA GLN A 6 2.90 1.04 -8.67
C GLN A 6 1.67 0.16 -8.42
N GLU A 7 1.82 -0.91 -7.65
CA GLU A 7 0.69 -1.79 -7.28
C GLU A 7 -0.38 -0.98 -6.54
N PHE A 8 -0.02 -0.08 -5.62
CA PHE A 8 -0.96 0.79 -4.91
C PHE A 8 -1.75 1.74 -5.82
N LYS A 9 -1.16 2.17 -6.95
CA LYS A 9 -1.87 3.00 -7.93
C LYS A 9 -2.92 2.20 -8.71
N ILE A 10 -2.70 0.89 -8.86
CA ILE A 10 -3.63 -0.03 -9.52
C ILE A 10 -4.72 -0.45 -8.52
N GLU A 11 -4.32 -0.89 -7.33
CA GLU A 11 -5.21 -1.39 -6.30
C GLU A 11 -4.75 -0.97 -4.89
N GLN A 12 -5.57 -0.19 -4.19
CA GLN A 12 -5.25 0.31 -2.84
C GLN A 12 -5.56 -0.70 -1.72
N TYR A 13 -6.32 -1.75 -2.05
CA TYR A 13 -6.81 -2.79 -1.16
C TYR A 13 -6.54 -4.19 -1.76
N PRO A 14 -5.27 -4.59 -1.88
CA PRO A 14 -4.93 -5.88 -2.46
C PRO A 14 -5.52 -7.01 -1.62
N SER A 15 -6.00 -8.05 -2.30
CA SER A 15 -6.48 -9.27 -1.67
C SER A 15 -5.31 -10.08 -1.07
N GLY A 16 -5.60 -11.09 -0.24
CA GLY A 16 -4.55 -11.97 0.31
C GLY A 16 -3.69 -12.63 -0.77
N SER A 17 -4.31 -13.01 -1.89
CA SER A 17 -3.62 -13.60 -3.06
C SER A 17 -2.70 -12.61 -3.76
N ASP A 18 -3.11 -11.33 -3.87
CA ASP A 18 -2.27 -10.28 -4.44
C ASP A 18 -1.09 -9.96 -3.53
N ILE A 19 -1.31 -9.91 -2.22
CA ILE A 19 -0.24 -9.72 -1.23
C ILE A 19 0.77 -10.87 -1.32
N ASP A 20 0.33 -12.12 -1.48
CA ASP A 20 1.21 -13.28 -1.66
C ASP A 20 2.04 -13.18 -2.95
N ARG A 21 1.41 -12.82 -4.07
CA ARG A 21 2.09 -12.59 -5.35
C ARG A 21 3.16 -11.50 -5.25
N ILE A 22 2.83 -10.38 -4.61
CA ILE A 22 3.77 -9.26 -4.43
C ILE A 22 4.90 -9.65 -3.47
N SER A 23 4.58 -10.41 -2.41
CA SER A 23 5.53 -10.98 -1.44
C SER A 23 6.57 -11.86 -2.14
N SER A 24 6.11 -12.79 -2.97
CA SER A 24 6.96 -13.67 -3.77
C SER A 24 7.83 -12.88 -4.76
N ARG A 25 7.26 -11.88 -5.44
CA ARG A 25 7.99 -11.06 -6.41
C ARG A 25 9.07 -10.18 -5.79
N LEU A 26 8.82 -9.65 -4.59
CA LEU A 26 9.74 -8.76 -3.88
C LEU A 26 10.67 -9.49 -2.90
N GLY A 27 10.41 -10.76 -2.60
CA GLY A 27 11.13 -11.52 -1.58
C GLY A 27 10.93 -10.96 -0.16
N VAL A 28 9.81 -10.30 0.10
CA VAL A 28 9.49 -9.69 1.41
C VAL A 28 8.28 -10.35 2.03
N ASN A 29 8.22 -10.39 3.36
CA ASN A 29 7.13 -11.04 4.08
C ASN A 29 5.76 -10.37 3.79
N LEU A 30 4.68 -11.15 3.69
CA LEU A 30 3.30 -10.67 3.56
C LEU A 30 2.94 -9.60 4.61
N HIS A 31 3.44 -9.75 5.84
CA HIS A 31 3.23 -8.79 6.91
C HIS A 31 3.80 -7.41 6.55
N THR A 32 5.01 -7.35 6.00
CA THR A 32 5.66 -6.12 5.56
C THR A 32 4.84 -5.41 4.50
N ILE A 33 4.31 -6.15 3.52
CA ILE A 33 3.43 -5.60 2.47
C ILE A 33 2.15 -5.07 3.09
N THR A 34 1.51 -5.86 3.94
CA THR A 34 0.26 -5.47 4.61
C THR A 34 0.42 -4.17 5.41
N VAL A 35 1.47 -4.07 6.22
CA VAL A 35 1.80 -2.86 6.98
C VAL A 35 2.10 -1.68 6.07
N TRP A 36 2.81 -1.92 4.96
CA TRP A 36 3.10 -0.88 3.98
C TRP A 36 1.82 -0.29 3.37
N PHE A 37 0.89 -1.15 2.94
CA PHE A 37 -0.40 -0.73 2.38
C PHE A 37 -1.26 0.03 3.42
N GLN A 38 -1.27 -0.43 4.68
CA GLN A 38 -1.94 0.27 5.78
C GLN A 38 -1.35 1.66 6.01
N ASN A 39 -0.02 1.76 6.14
CA ASN A 39 0.68 3.04 6.31
C ASN A 39 0.47 3.97 5.12
N ARG A 40 0.44 3.43 3.89
CA ARG A 40 0.22 4.21 2.68
C ARG A 40 -1.17 4.84 2.67
N ARG A 41 -2.22 4.07 3.01
CA ARG A 41 -3.59 4.58 3.16
C ARG A 41 -3.70 5.62 4.27
N ALA A 42 -3.04 5.40 5.41
CA ALA A 42 -3.02 6.37 6.50
C ALA A 42 -2.40 7.71 6.06
N ARG A 43 -1.29 7.67 5.32
CA ARG A 43 -0.67 8.88 4.74
C ARG A 43 -1.59 9.58 3.75
N LEU A 44 -2.27 8.83 2.87
CA LEU A 44 -3.23 9.39 1.91
C LEU A 44 -4.38 10.10 2.65
N LYS A 45 -4.98 9.44 3.65
CA LYS A 45 -6.06 10.01 4.47
C LYS A 45 -5.62 11.27 5.22
N ARG A 46 -4.39 11.31 5.76
CA ARG A 46 -3.82 12.50 6.39
C ARG A 46 -3.58 13.63 5.38
N SER A 47 -3.14 13.31 4.17
CA SER A 47 -2.96 14.29 3.09
C SER A 47 -4.27 14.93 2.67
N VAL A 48 -5.33 14.13 2.51
CA VAL A 48 -6.68 14.64 2.15
C VAL A 48 -7.22 15.55 3.26
N LYS A 49 -7.07 15.17 4.54
CA LYS A 49 -7.51 16.00 5.66
C LYS A 49 -6.81 17.36 5.74
N ARG A 50 -5.54 17.46 5.33
CA ARG A 50 -4.81 18.74 5.32
C ARG A 50 -5.29 19.69 4.22
N ASN A 51 -5.93 19.17 3.17
CA ASN A 51 -6.40 19.96 2.03
C ASN A 51 -7.89 20.36 2.12
N GLN A 52 -8.57 20.08 3.24
CA GLN A 52 -9.95 20.50 3.51
C GLN A 52 -10.03 21.62 4.56
N SER A 53 -8.90 22.24 4.92
CA SER A 53 -8.80 23.27 5.96
C SER A 53 -8.39 24.65 5.43
N SER A 54 -8.56 24.93 4.13
CA SER A 54 -8.31 26.24 3.53
C SER A 54 -9.59 26.81 2.93
#